data_AF-X8E328-F1
#
_entry.id   AF-X8E328-F1
#
_cell.length_a   1.000
_cell.length_b   1.000
_cell.length_c   1.000
_cell.angle_alpha   90.00
_cell.angle_beta   90.00
_cell.angle_gamma   90.00
#
_symmetry.space_group_name_H-M   'P 1'
#
loop_
_entity.id
_entity.type
_entity.pdbx_description
1 polymer ?
#
loop_
_entity_poly.entity_id
_entity_poly.type
_entity_poly.pdbx_seq_one_letter_code
_entity_poly.pdbx_strand_id
1 'polypeptide(L)'
;MIMSLLGIPEADFPRMLKLTQELFGSDDTEFKRGTTNEDQLPALLDMFQYFNGVTASRREHPTEDLASAIANARVDGEPLSDIDTVSYYLIVATAGHDTTSATISGGLQALIENPDQLDRLRDDLSLMPLATEEMIRWVTPSRSSCALPPRTPWCAACRSLPGVGAAVLRVGQPRRGRVRRPVPV
;
A
#
# COMPACT_ATOMS: atom_id res chain seq x y z
N MET A 1 -6.93 -9.15 5.22
CA MET A 1 -6.73 -9.91 3.96
C MET A 1 -5.27 -9.96 3.53
N ILE A 2 -4.52 -8.85 3.50
CA ILE A 2 -3.08 -8.92 3.16
C ILE A 2 -2.25 -9.69 4.20
N MET A 3 -2.56 -9.52 5.49
CA MET A 3 -1.84 -10.20 6.58
C MET A 3 -2.07 -11.73 6.58
N SER A 4 -3.25 -12.19 6.16
CA SER A 4 -3.51 -13.63 5.99
C SER A 4 -2.72 -14.22 4.82
N LEU A 5 -2.46 -13.45 3.75
CA LEU A 5 -1.58 -13.90 2.65
C LEU A 5 -0.13 -14.05 3.11
N LEU A 6 0.32 -13.19 4.03
CA LEU A 6 1.63 -13.30 4.69
C LEU A 6 1.70 -14.44 5.73
N GLY A 7 0.61 -15.18 5.96
CA GLY A 7 0.59 -16.27 6.95
C GLY A 7 0.72 -15.78 8.39
N ILE A 8 0.38 -14.52 8.65
CA ILE A 8 0.37 -13.93 10.00
C ILE A 8 -0.87 -14.43 10.76
N PRO A 9 -0.76 -14.78 12.06
CA PRO A 9 -1.92 -15.14 12.87
C PRO A 9 -2.91 -13.98 12.99
N GLU A 10 -4.21 -14.26 12.93
CA GLU A 10 -5.25 -13.21 13.01
C GLU A 10 -5.18 -12.39 14.30
N ALA A 11 -4.72 -12.99 15.40
CA ALA A 11 -4.50 -12.32 16.67
C ALA A 11 -3.50 -11.14 16.59
N ASP A 12 -2.56 -11.19 15.63
CA ASP A 12 -1.54 -10.15 15.44
C ASP A 12 -1.99 -9.06 14.46
N PHE A 13 -3.14 -9.20 13.77
CA PHE A 13 -3.62 -8.22 12.80
C PHE A 13 -3.82 -6.82 13.40
N PRO A 14 -4.41 -6.65 14.61
CA PRO A 14 -4.56 -5.32 15.21
C PRO A 14 -3.21 -4.67 15.54
N ARG A 15 -2.21 -5.47 15.94
CA ARG A 15 -0.86 -4.98 16.22
C ARG A 15 -0.19 -4.50 14.94
N MET A 16 -0.24 -5.31 13.88
CA MET A 16 0.33 -4.95 12.58
C MET A 16 -0.33 -3.70 12.00
N LEU A 17 -1.66 -3.60 12.09
CA LEU A 17 -2.41 -2.42 11.68
C LEU A 17 -1.88 -1.17 12.38
N LYS A 18 -1.82 -1.19 13.72
CA LYS A 18 -1.32 -0.07 14.51
C LYS A 18 0.11 0.34 14.12
N LEU A 19 1.02 -0.62 13.99
CA LEU A 19 2.41 -0.35 13.61
C LEU A 19 2.51 0.25 12.20
N THR A 20 1.74 -0.28 11.24
CA THR A 20 1.73 0.28 9.87
C THR A 20 1.15 1.69 9.81
N GLN A 21 0.11 1.99 10.61
CA GLN A 21 -0.46 3.34 10.70
C GLN A 21 0.50 4.33 11.36
N GLU A 22 1.24 3.91 12.40
CA GLU A 22 2.23 4.77 13.06
C GLU A 22 3.43 5.11 12.15
N LEU A 23 3.79 4.20 11.25
CA LEU A 23 4.91 4.36 10.32
C LEU A 23 4.52 5.06 9.01
N PHE A 24 3.36 4.73 8.45
CA PHE A 24 2.96 5.09 7.08
C PHE A 24 1.62 5.80 6.99
N GLY A 25 0.94 6.05 8.12
CA GLY A 25 -0.29 6.82 8.17
C GLY A 25 -0.12 8.17 7.48
N SER A 26 -1.22 8.67 6.92
CA SER A 26 -1.30 10.00 6.32
C SER A 26 -0.74 11.09 7.26
N ASP A 27 -0.52 12.31 6.77
CA ASP A 27 -0.10 13.45 7.60
C ASP A 27 -1.10 13.83 8.73
N ASP A 28 -2.10 12.99 8.96
CA ASP A 28 -3.01 13.04 10.10
C ASP A 28 -2.25 12.82 11.41
N THR A 29 -2.31 13.82 12.28
CA THR A 29 -1.61 13.82 13.57
C THR A 29 -2.15 12.79 14.55
N GLU A 30 -3.34 12.23 14.30
CA GLU A 30 -3.99 11.22 15.15
C GLU A 30 -3.32 9.83 15.05
N PHE A 31 -2.80 9.47 13.87
CA PHE A 31 -2.18 8.17 13.66
C PHE A 31 -0.66 8.15 13.89
N LYS A 32 -0.05 9.33 14.06
CA LYS A 32 1.40 9.46 14.28
C LYS A 32 1.72 9.40 15.77
N ARG A 33 2.69 8.56 16.13
CA ARG A 33 3.27 8.54 17.49
C ARG A 33 4.12 9.80 17.77
N GLY A 34 4.42 10.58 16.74
CA GLY A 34 5.08 11.89 16.78
C GLY A 34 5.43 12.39 15.38
N THR A 35 5.98 13.61 15.27
CA THR A 35 6.35 14.21 13.96
C THR A 35 7.82 14.04 13.63
N THR A 36 8.62 13.49 14.55
CA THR A 36 10.06 13.33 14.37
C THR A 36 10.42 11.88 14.03
N ASN A 37 11.56 11.69 13.35
CA ASN A 37 12.07 10.36 13.02
C ASN A 37 12.37 9.52 14.28
N GLU A 38 12.67 10.17 15.40
CA GLU A 38 12.96 9.52 16.68
C GLU A 38 11.70 8.88 17.27
N ASP A 39 10.52 9.46 17.04
CA ASP A 39 9.24 8.94 17.53
C ASP A 39 8.78 7.68 16.76
N GLN A 40 9.24 7.52 15.52
CA GLN A 40 8.91 6.37 14.65
C GLN A 40 9.87 5.19 14.82
N LEU A 41 11.07 5.42 15.34
CA LEU A 41 12.11 4.40 15.50
C LEU A 41 11.65 3.18 16.32
N PRO A 42 10.91 3.31 17.45
CA PRO A 42 10.44 2.15 18.19
C PRO A 42 9.46 1.27 17.42
N ALA A 43 8.57 1.86 16.62
CA ALA A 43 7.59 1.11 15.81
C ALA A 43 8.30 0.36 14.66
N LEU A 44 9.30 0.99 14.05
CA LEU A 44 10.17 0.36 13.06
C LEU A 44 10.90 -0.84 13.66
N LEU A 45 11.57 -0.67 14.80
CA LEU A 45 12.29 -1.76 15.47
C LEU A 45 11.36 -2.92 15.85
N ASP A 46 10.15 -2.63 16.33
CA ASP A 46 9.17 -3.66 16.67
C ASP A 46 8.74 -4.47 15.43
N MET A 47 8.48 -3.81 14.30
CA MET A 47 8.22 -4.50 13.03
C MET A 47 9.42 -5.33 12.57
N PHE A 48 10.64 -4.78 12.63
CA PHE A 48 11.85 -5.51 12.27
C PHE A 48 12.02 -6.78 13.11
N GLN A 49 11.85 -6.69 14.42
CA GLN A 49 11.97 -7.85 15.32
C GLN A 49 10.90 -8.90 15.01
N TYR A 50 9.65 -8.48 14.82
CA TYR A 50 8.54 -9.38 14.50
C TYR A 50 8.81 -10.14 13.20
N PHE A 51 9.13 -9.44 12.12
CA PHE A 51 9.32 -10.05 10.81
C PHE A 51 10.62 -10.87 10.68
N ASN A 52 11.65 -10.54 11.46
CA ASN A 52 12.82 -11.42 11.58
C ASN A 52 12.44 -12.75 12.24
N GLY A 53 11.59 -12.72 13.27
CA GLY A 53 11.05 -13.95 13.88
C GLY A 53 10.25 -14.78 12.88
N VAL A 54 9.38 -14.14 12.09
CA VAL A 54 8.62 -14.81 11.02
C VAL A 54 9.58 -15.42 9.98
N THR A 55 10.60 -14.68 9.55
CA THR A 55 11.59 -15.15 8.57
C THR A 55 12.35 -16.37 9.07
N ALA A 56 12.87 -16.32 10.31
CA ALA A 56 13.56 -17.46 10.91
C ALA A 56 12.65 -18.70 10.97
N SER A 57 11.41 -18.51 11.45
CA SER A 57 10.41 -19.58 11.50
C SER A 57 10.13 -20.18 10.13
N ARG A 58 9.99 -19.38 9.07
CA ARG A 58 9.70 -19.86 7.70
C ARG A 58 10.92 -20.43 6.97
N ARG A 59 12.14 -20.08 7.37
CA ARG A 59 13.36 -20.73 6.89
C ARG A 59 13.52 -22.12 7.49
N GLU A 60 13.18 -22.28 8.78
CA GLU A 60 13.23 -23.59 9.45
C GLU A 60 12.05 -24.49 9.08
N HIS A 61 10.85 -23.92 8.99
CA HIS A 61 9.59 -24.62 8.73
C HIS A 61 8.83 -23.92 7.60
N PRO A 62 9.20 -24.16 6.33
CA PRO A 62 8.52 -23.56 5.19
C PRO A 62 7.04 -23.94 5.13
N THR A 63 6.22 -22.97 4.73
CA THR A 63 4.78 -23.10 4.51
C THR A 63 4.42 -22.60 3.11
N GLU A 64 3.14 -22.70 2.72
CA GLU A 64 2.63 -22.23 1.43
C GLU A 64 2.20 -20.75 1.44
N ASP A 65 2.65 -19.96 2.42
CA ASP A 65 2.31 -18.54 2.54
C ASP A 65 3.33 -17.62 1.83
N LEU A 66 2.93 -16.37 1.60
CA LEU A 66 3.80 -15.38 0.97
C LEU A 66 5.04 -15.10 1.83
N ALA A 67 4.96 -15.26 3.16
CA ALA A 67 6.12 -15.06 4.02
C ALA A 67 7.21 -16.11 3.76
N SER A 68 6.83 -17.37 3.54
CA SER A 68 7.77 -18.43 3.15
C SER A 68 8.41 -18.18 1.79
N ALA A 69 7.63 -17.66 0.83
CA ALA A 69 8.16 -17.28 -0.47
C ALA A 69 9.23 -16.18 -0.36
N ILE A 70 9.00 -15.16 0.47
CA ILE A 70 9.96 -14.06 0.69
C ILE A 70 11.17 -14.56 1.51
N ALA A 71 10.94 -15.30 2.61
CA ALA A 71 11.99 -15.76 3.51
C ALA A 71 13.03 -16.68 2.84
N ASN A 72 12.59 -17.44 1.84
CA ASN A 72 13.41 -18.40 1.08
C ASN A 72 13.76 -17.89 -0.33
N ALA A 73 13.37 -16.67 -0.69
CA ALA A 73 13.70 -16.08 -1.98
C ALA A 73 15.22 -15.93 -2.15
N ARG A 74 15.67 -16.11 -3.39
CA ARG A 74 17.07 -15.93 -3.78
C ARG A 74 17.19 -14.96 -4.95
N VAL A 75 18.16 -14.06 -4.86
CA VAL A 75 18.54 -13.12 -5.92
C VAL A 75 20.00 -13.40 -6.26
N ASP A 76 20.29 -13.60 -7.55
CA ASP A 76 21.63 -13.97 -8.02
C ASP A 76 22.22 -15.24 -7.35
N GLY A 77 21.34 -16.15 -6.94
CA GLY A 77 21.70 -17.41 -6.27
C GLY A 77 21.85 -17.31 -4.75
N GLU A 78 21.86 -16.10 -4.19
CA GLU A 78 22.02 -15.84 -2.76
C GLU A 78 20.68 -15.55 -2.07
N PRO A 79 20.48 -15.96 -0.80
CA PRO A 79 19.31 -15.59 -0.02
C PRO A 79 19.18 -14.08 0.14
N LEU A 80 17.94 -13.57 0.23
CA LEU A 80 17.71 -12.19 0.62
C LEU A 80 18.32 -11.89 2.00
N SER A 81 18.89 -10.69 2.13
CA SER A 81 19.33 -10.19 3.44
C SER A 81 18.14 -10.01 4.38
N ASP A 82 18.39 -9.98 5.68
CA ASP A 82 17.31 -9.78 6.65
C ASP A 82 16.63 -8.41 6.46
N ILE A 83 17.41 -7.38 6.09
CA ILE A 83 16.88 -6.04 5.78
C ILE A 83 15.97 -6.07 4.54
N ASP A 84 16.37 -6.76 3.48
CA ASP A 84 15.56 -6.85 2.26
C ASP A 84 14.28 -7.63 2.52
N THR A 85 14.38 -8.74 3.25
CA THR A 85 13.25 -9.59 3.62
C THR A 85 12.21 -8.79 4.40
N VAL A 86 12.64 -8.06 5.44
CA VAL A 86 11.74 -7.18 6.21
C VAL A 86 11.16 -6.06 5.35
N SER A 87 11.96 -5.48 4.45
CA SER A 87 11.50 -4.43 3.53
C SER A 87 10.38 -4.92 2.62
N TYR A 88 10.45 -6.16 2.11
CA TYR A 88 9.38 -6.75 1.31
C TYR A 88 8.10 -6.96 2.11
N TYR A 89 8.19 -7.45 3.35
CA TYR A 89 6.99 -7.57 4.19
C TYR A 89 6.34 -6.22 4.47
N LEU A 90 7.15 -5.19 4.75
CA LEU A 90 6.67 -3.83 4.97
C LEU A 90 5.93 -3.28 3.76
N ILE A 91 6.50 -3.42 2.56
CA ILE A 91 5.87 -2.98 1.31
C ILE A 91 4.52 -3.69 1.11
N VAL A 92 4.48 -5.01 1.30
CA VAL A 92 3.24 -5.79 1.14
C VAL A 92 2.20 -5.38 2.18
N ALA A 93 2.57 -5.33 3.45
CA ALA A 93 1.71 -4.99 4.57
C ALA A 93 1.05 -3.61 4.41
N THR A 94 1.81 -2.63 3.91
CA THR A 94 1.38 -1.23 3.80
C THR A 94 0.62 -0.96 2.51
N ALA A 95 1.12 -1.45 1.37
CA ALA A 95 0.53 -1.17 0.05
C ALA A 95 -0.93 -1.64 -0.05
N GLY A 96 -1.24 -2.81 0.54
CA GLY A 96 -2.57 -3.40 0.47
C GLY A 96 -3.60 -2.79 1.43
N HIS A 97 -3.17 -2.12 2.50
CA HIS A 97 -4.09 -1.67 3.54
C HIS A 97 -4.81 -0.37 3.18
N ASP A 98 -4.05 0.70 2.96
CA ASP A 98 -4.61 2.04 2.81
C ASP A 98 -5.27 2.23 1.44
N THR A 99 -4.64 1.70 0.37
CA THR A 99 -5.13 1.90 -1.00
C THR A 99 -6.43 1.16 -1.26
N THR A 100 -6.55 -0.07 -0.79
CA THR A 100 -7.75 -0.89 -0.91
C THR A 100 -8.89 -0.30 -0.09
N SER A 101 -8.61 0.10 1.16
CA SER A 101 -9.60 0.75 2.02
C SER A 101 -10.13 2.05 1.40
N ALA A 102 -9.23 2.91 0.90
CA ALA A 102 -9.59 4.15 0.23
C ALA A 102 -10.42 3.89 -1.04
N THR A 103 -10.04 2.89 -1.85
CA THR A 103 -10.75 2.55 -3.09
C THR A 103 -12.16 2.05 -2.81
N ILE A 104 -12.35 1.16 -1.84
CA ILE A 104 -13.67 0.62 -1.49
C ILE A 104 -14.56 1.72 -0.93
N SER A 105 -14.08 2.48 0.05
CA SER A 105 -14.85 3.54 0.70
C SER A 105 -15.21 4.67 -0.26
N GLY A 106 -14.22 5.20 -0.99
CA GLY A 106 -14.45 6.26 -1.98
C GLY A 106 -15.22 5.79 -3.22
N GLY A 107 -15.07 4.54 -3.62
CA GLY A 107 -15.82 3.92 -4.71
C GLY A 107 -17.29 3.74 -4.35
N LEU A 108 -17.58 3.27 -3.13
CA LEU A 108 -18.95 3.18 -2.61
C LEU A 108 -19.58 4.56 -2.49
N GLN A 109 -18.84 5.55 -1.99
CA GLN A 109 -19.31 6.93 -1.94
C GLN A 109 -19.69 7.43 -3.34
N ALA A 110 -18.85 7.18 -4.35
CA ALA A 110 -19.12 7.59 -5.73
C ALA A 110 -20.40 6.94 -6.29
N LEU A 111 -20.69 5.68 -5.95
CA LEU A 111 -21.93 5.02 -6.33
C LEU A 111 -23.16 5.63 -5.63
N ILE A 112 -23.04 5.97 -4.34
CA ILE A 112 -24.13 6.63 -3.60
C ILE A 112 -24.44 8.01 -4.19
N GLU A 113 -23.42 8.75 -4.63
CA GLU A 113 -23.56 10.04 -5.29
C GLU A 113 -24.12 9.94 -6.73
N ASN A 114 -24.11 8.75 -7.35
CA ASN A 114 -24.60 8.48 -8.70
C ASN A 114 -25.59 7.29 -8.71
N PRO A 115 -26.82 7.47 -8.19
CA PRO A 115 -27.77 6.38 -7.97
C PRO A 115 -28.16 5.63 -9.24
N ASP A 116 -28.15 6.30 -10.41
CA ASP A 116 -28.40 5.66 -11.70
C ASP A 116 -27.32 4.62 -12.05
N GLN A 117 -26.07 4.85 -11.68
CA GLN A 117 -24.99 3.88 -11.87
C GLN A 117 -25.05 2.75 -10.84
N LEU A 118 -25.45 3.06 -9.61
CA LEU A 118 -25.66 2.07 -8.56
C LEU A 118 -26.79 1.10 -8.91
N ASP A 119 -27.92 1.60 -9.41
CA ASP A 119 -29.05 0.75 -9.81
C ASP A 119 -28.68 -0.11 -11.02
N ARG A 120 -27.97 0.45 -12.01
CA ARG A 120 -27.43 -0.34 -13.13
C ARG A 120 -26.50 -1.48 -12.69
N LEU A 121 -25.65 -1.25 -11.69
CA LEU A 121 -24.75 -2.27 -11.15
C LEU A 121 -25.51 -3.33 -10.32
N ARG A 122 -26.59 -2.94 -9.64
CA ARG A 122 -27.47 -3.87 -8.90
C ARG A 122 -28.26 -4.78 -9.83
N ASP A 123 -28.74 -4.23 -10.94
CA ASP A 123 -29.50 -4.97 -11.94
C ASP A 123 -28.62 -5.93 -12.76
N ASP A 124 -27.33 -5.61 -12.92
CA ASP A 124 -26.36 -6.45 -13.63
C ASP A 124 -24.97 -6.47 -12.96
N LEU A 125 -24.74 -7.51 -12.14
CA LEU A 125 -23.45 -7.73 -11.48
C LEU A 125 -22.31 -8.10 -12.44
N SER A 126 -22.59 -8.42 -13.71
CA SER A 126 -21.53 -8.64 -14.69
C SER A 126 -20.71 -7.36 -14.98
N LEU A 127 -21.25 -6.19 -14.61
CA LEU A 127 -20.58 -4.89 -14.69
C LEU A 127 -19.55 -4.66 -13.57
N MET A 128 -19.46 -5.54 -12.55
CA MET A 128 -18.58 -5.35 -11.40
C MET A 128 -17.08 -5.15 -11.74
N PRO A 129 -16.49 -5.88 -12.72
CA PRO A 129 -15.11 -5.63 -13.12
C PRO A 129 -14.91 -4.21 -13.66
N LEU A 130 -15.85 -3.71 -14.48
CA LEU A 130 -15.82 -2.35 -15.02
C LEU A 130 -16.01 -1.31 -13.90
N ALA A 131 -16.93 -1.56 -12.98
CA ALA A 131 -17.17 -0.69 -11.83
C ALA A 131 -15.92 -0.59 -10.94
N THR A 132 -15.20 -1.70 -10.75
CA THR A 132 -13.96 -1.72 -9.94
C THR A 132 -12.87 -0.87 -10.58
N GLU A 133 -12.64 -1.00 -11.88
CA GLU A 133 -11.70 -0.14 -12.62
C GLU A 133 -12.08 1.34 -12.51
N GLU A 134 -13.37 1.65 -12.60
CA GLU A 134 -13.86 3.02 -12.47
C GLU A 134 -13.72 3.56 -11.05
N MET A 135 -13.93 2.75 -10.02
CA MET A 135 -13.70 3.12 -8.61
C MET A 135 -12.22 3.43 -8.37
N ILE A 136 -11.30 2.59 -8.87
CA ILE A 136 -9.85 2.82 -8.77
C ILE A 136 -9.48 4.14 -9.46
N ARG A 137 -9.98 4.36 -10.68
CA ARG A 137 -9.76 5.61 -11.44
C ARG A 137 -10.33 6.83 -10.72
N TRP A 138 -11.53 6.71 -10.13
CA TRP A 138 -12.23 7.80 -9.48
C TRP A 138 -11.55 8.21 -8.17
N VAL A 139 -11.25 7.24 -7.32
CA VAL A 139 -10.62 7.47 -6.02
C VAL A 139 -9.17 7.90 -6.16
N THR A 140 -8.44 7.30 -7.11
CA THR A 140 -6.99 7.47 -7.28
C THR A 140 -6.26 7.38 -5.93
N PRO A 141 -6.22 6.19 -5.30
CA PRO A 141 -5.76 6.04 -3.92
C PRO A 141 -4.29 6.45 -3.71
N SER A 142 -3.44 6.31 -4.73
CA SER A 142 -2.06 6.79 -4.71
C SER A 142 -1.97 8.23 -5.25
N ARG A 143 -2.09 9.24 -4.39
CA ARG A 143 -2.14 10.65 -4.85
C ARG A 143 -0.81 11.22 -5.33
N SER A 144 0.31 10.66 -4.88
CA SER A 144 1.66 11.15 -5.17
C SER A 144 2.64 9.98 -5.20
N SER A 145 3.17 9.64 -6.37
CA SER A 145 4.43 8.88 -6.44
C SER A 145 5.55 9.86 -6.78
N CYS A 146 6.62 9.84 -6.01
CA CYS A 146 7.78 10.69 -6.29
C CYS A 146 8.71 9.89 -7.20
N ALA A 147 8.86 10.33 -8.45
CA ALA A 147 9.83 9.74 -9.36
C ALA A 147 11.10 10.60 -9.32
N LEU A 148 12.21 9.97 -8.96
CA LEU A 148 13.51 10.62 -9.06
C LEU A 148 14.07 10.43 -10.48
N PRO A 149 14.66 11.48 -11.07
CA PRO A 149 15.36 11.33 -12.33
C PRO A 149 16.52 10.33 -12.17
N PRO A 150 16.91 9.59 -13.22
CA PRO A 150 17.83 8.45 -13.16
C PRO A 150 19.27 8.77 -12.71
N ARG A 151 19.56 9.99 -12.27
CA ARG A 151 20.90 10.46 -11.87
C ARG A 151 20.97 11.10 -10.48
N THR A 152 19.94 10.99 -9.64
CA THR A 152 20.05 11.47 -8.25
C THR A 152 20.56 10.36 -7.32
N PRO A 153 21.63 10.59 -6.53
CA PRO A 153 22.02 9.66 -5.48
C PRO A 153 20.91 9.55 -4.43
N TRP A 154 20.76 8.36 -3.84
CA TRP A 154 19.72 8.02 -2.87
C TRP A 154 19.86 8.90 -1.62
N CYS A 155 18.92 9.83 -1.41
CA CYS A 155 18.81 10.61 -0.17
C CYS A 155 17.43 10.42 0.43
N ALA A 156 17.36 9.83 1.63
CA ALA A 156 16.14 9.55 2.39
C ALA A 156 15.29 10.79 2.79
N ALA A 157 15.71 11.99 2.37
CA ALA A 157 15.04 13.26 2.65
C ALA A 157 14.87 14.10 1.37
N CYS A 158 14.07 13.61 0.41
CA CYS A 158 13.78 14.36 -0.84
C CYS A 158 12.95 15.64 -0.65
N ARG A 159 12.62 16.04 0.59
CA ARG A 159 11.79 17.23 0.84
C ARG A 159 12.57 18.54 0.94
N SER A 160 13.91 18.54 1.00
CA SER A 160 14.66 19.74 1.40
C SER A 160 15.90 20.09 0.57
N LEU A 161 16.11 19.55 -0.64
CA LEU A 161 17.23 19.99 -1.49
C LEU A 161 16.78 21.12 -2.44
N PRO A 162 17.21 22.38 -2.24
CA PRO A 162 16.96 23.45 -3.19
C PRO A 162 17.74 23.13 -4.48
N GLY A 163 17.03 23.00 -5.60
CA GLY A 163 17.64 22.79 -6.92
C GLY A 163 17.61 21.36 -7.46
N VAL A 164 17.16 20.37 -6.68
CA VAL A 164 16.87 19.02 -7.21
C VAL A 164 15.39 18.98 -7.59
N GLY A 165 15.11 19.01 -8.90
CA GLY A 165 13.75 18.89 -9.42
C GLY A 165 13.18 17.48 -9.19
N ALA A 166 12.74 17.19 -7.96
CA ALA A 166 11.93 16.02 -7.69
C ALA A 166 10.57 16.23 -8.38
N ALA A 167 10.29 15.42 -9.40
CA ALA A 167 8.99 15.43 -10.05
C ALA A 167 8.03 14.60 -9.19
N VAL A 168 7.16 15.28 -8.45
CA VAL A 168 6.01 14.62 -7.83
C VAL A 168 5.03 14.30 -8.96
N LEU A 169 4.97 13.02 -9.35
CA LEU A 169 3.93 12.54 -10.24
C LEU A 169 2.63 12.50 -9.42
N ARG A 170 1.82 13.55 -9.55
CA ARG A 170 0.44 13.51 -9.08
C ARG A 170 -0.34 12.62 -10.02
N VAL A 171 -0.54 11.36 -9.61
CA VAL A 171 -1.49 10.48 -10.28
C VAL A 171 -2.88 11.08 -10.05
N GLY A 172 -3.56 11.47 -11.13
CA GLY A 172 -4.97 11.88 -11.14
C GLY A 172 -5.36 13.04 -10.21
N GLN A 173 -5.26 14.28 -10.69
CA GLN A 173 -6.22 15.29 -10.23
C GLN A 173 -7.61 14.90 -10.76
N PRO A 174 -8.65 14.75 -9.92
CA PRO A 174 -9.97 14.35 -10.39
C PRO A 174 -10.52 15.44 -11.32
N ARG A 175 -10.54 15.16 -12.62
CA ARG A 175 -11.39 15.92 -13.54
C ARG A 175 -12.82 15.51 -13.22
N ARG A 176 -13.50 16.29 -12.37
CA ARG A 176 -14.93 16.17 -12.00
C ARG A 176 -15.90 16.43 -13.18
N GLY A 177 -15.46 16.17 -14.41
CA GLY A 177 -16.23 16.36 -15.64
C GLY A 177 -16.52 15.03 -16.30
N ARG A 178 -17.73 14.92 -16.88
CA ARG A 178 -18.20 13.77 -17.66
C ARG A 178 -17.15 13.39 -18.73
N VAL A 179 -16.50 12.24 -18.57
CA VAL A 179 -15.60 11.70 -19.59
C VAL A 179 -16.46 11.14 -20.72
N ARG A 180 -16.47 11.81 -21.88
CA ARG A 180 -16.90 11.21 -23.14
C ARG A 180 -15.83 10.20 -23.56
N ARG A 181 -16.05 8.91 -23.29
CA ARG A 181 -15.44 7.83 -24.08
C ARG A 181 -16.58 7.11 -24.80
N PRO A 182 -16.51 6.94 -26.13
CA PRO A 182 -17.49 6.14 -26.85
C PRO A 182 -17.30 4.69 -26.41
N VAL A 183 -18.40 4.06 -26.02
CA VAL A 183 -18.49 2.60 -25.85
C VAL A 183 -18.35 2.01 -27.27
N PRO A 184 -17.39 1.11 -27.53
CA PRO A 184 -17.37 0.38 -28.78
C PRO A 184 -18.61 -0.54 -28.81
N VAL A 185 -19.38 -0.43 -29.88
CA VAL A 185 -20.52 -1.28 -30.22
C VAL A 185 -20.03 -2.67 -30.60
#